data_AF-A0A7S3NRB9-F1
#
_entry.id   AF-A0A7S3NRB9-F1
#
_cell.length_a   1.000
_cell.length_b   1.000
_cell.length_c   1.000
_cell.angle_alpha   90.00
_cell.angle_beta   90.00
_cell.angle_gamma   90.00
#
_symmetry.space_group_name_H-M   'P 1'
#
loop_
_entity.id
_entity.type
_entity.pdbx_description
1 polymer ?
#
loop_
_entity_poly.entity_id
_entity_poly.type
_entity_poly.pdbx_seq_one_letter_code
_entity_poly.pdbx_strand_id
1 'polypeptide(L)'
;HKKPEKPRTGILATTVQGFKDELENTYKIDISKVSQACEILPQNYNFEIWKTLYRICLSKSKYEGEKKYKVALQFPEGLLLYSTLIADLITKYCASEEDDIEVLIMGDVTYGACCIDDLGARALGADFMVHYAHSCLVPINEMAIKDILYVFVTIGINLEHFVNTIVHNLSDHKSSDIYLLGTIQFTNSLFMCKKKLLEEGFESIIIPQTKPRSSGEVLGCTAPIIPESESKEMIAIFLADGRFHIESTMIQNDHIDHFYQYDPYSRNFTVEKYDTEKMHKIRYEEIERAKSAKTLGIILGTLGRQGNTGLLENFRSICKEQG
;
A
#
# COMPACT_ATOMS: atom_id res chain seq x y z
N HIS A 1 -0.83 7.62 -51.50
CA HIS A 1 -0.20 7.56 -50.17
C HIS A 1 -1.22 7.94 -49.10
N LYS A 2 -1.89 6.96 -48.48
CA LYS A 2 -2.71 7.20 -47.28
C LYS A 2 -1.74 7.33 -46.10
N LYS A 3 -1.83 8.45 -45.36
CA LYS A 3 -1.13 8.62 -44.08
C LYS A 3 -1.65 7.54 -43.11
N PRO A 4 -0.78 6.94 -42.27
CA PRO A 4 -1.25 6.06 -41.21
C PRO A 4 -2.13 6.87 -40.24
N GLU A 5 -3.31 6.34 -39.92
CA GLU A 5 -4.17 6.89 -38.87
C GLU A 5 -3.42 6.81 -37.54
N LYS A 6 -3.24 7.96 -36.87
CA LYS A 6 -2.79 7.97 -35.47
C LYS A 6 -3.86 7.26 -34.62
N PRO A 7 -3.46 6.46 -33.61
CA PRO A 7 -4.43 5.82 -32.72
C PRO A 7 -5.30 6.90 -32.08
N ARG A 8 -6.62 6.71 -32.12
CA ARG A 8 -7.58 7.53 -31.38
C ARG A 8 -7.16 7.49 -29.90
N THR A 9 -6.92 8.65 -29.31
CA THR A 9 -6.83 8.81 -27.86
C THR A 9 -8.21 8.54 -27.26
N GLY A 10 -8.52 7.25 -27.08
CA GLY A 10 -9.74 6.78 -26.42
C GLY A 10 -9.74 7.19 -24.95
N ILE A 11 -10.93 7.31 -24.38
CA ILE A 11 -11.12 7.45 -22.94
C ILE A 11 -10.41 6.26 -22.28
N LEU A 12 -9.42 6.53 -21.43
CA LEU A 12 -8.74 5.51 -20.64
C LEU A 12 -9.79 4.69 -19.90
N ALA A 13 -9.80 3.37 -20.10
CA ALA A 13 -10.63 2.48 -19.31
C ALA A 13 -10.30 2.67 -17.82
N THR A 14 -11.33 2.68 -16.96
CA THR A 14 -11.18 2.85 -15.51
C THR A 14 -11.83 1.73 -14.71
N THR A 15 -12.56 0.83 -15.37
CA THR A 15 -13.29 -0.27 -14.74
C THR A 15 -12.73 -1.61 -15.20
N VAL A 16 -12.92 -2.66 -14.39
CA VAL A 16 -12.50 -4.03 -14.75
C VAL A 16 -13.09 -4.46 -16.09
N GLN A 17 -14.37 -4.19 -16.33
CA GLN A 17 -15.00 -4.51 -17.62
C GLN A 17 -14.38 -3.71 -18.76
N GLY A 18 -14.15 -2.41 -18.59
CA GLY A 18 -13.48 -1.60 -19.60
C GLY A 18 -12.06 -2.08 -19.93
N PHE A 19 -11.30 -2.55 -18.93
CA PHE A 19 -9.99 -3.16 -19.19
C PHE A 19 -10.11 -4.45 -20.01
N LYS A 20 -11.08 -5.32 -19.70
CA LYS A 20 -11.34 -6.55 -20.46
C LYS A 20 -11.73 -6.23 -21.90
N ASP A 21 -12.66 -5.29 -22.09
CA ASP A 21 -13.16 -4.90 -23.40
C ASP A 21 -12.01 -4.36 -24.28
N GLU A 22 -11.12 -3.52 -23.72
CA GLU A 22 -9.95 -3.03 -24.46
C GLU A 22 -8.93 -4.13 -24.76
N LEU A 23 -8.66 -5.03 -23.81
CA LEU A 23 -7.77 -6.18 -24.01
C LEU A 23 -8.26 -7.10 -25.14
N GLU A 24 -9.56 -7.38 -25.19
CA GLU A 24 -10.16 -8.22 -26.24
C GLU A 24 -10.24 -7.49 -27.58
N ASN A 25 -10.77 -6.27 -27.60
CA ASN A 25 -11.08 -5.58 -28.85
C ASN A 25 -9.84 -4.97 -29.51
N THR A 26 -8.95 -4.37 -28.72
CA THR A 26 -7.77 -3.64 -29.22
C THR A 26 -6.55 -4.56 -29.29
N TYR A 27 -6.27 -5.31 -28.24
CA TYR A 27 -5.05 -6.13 -28.13
C TYR A 27 -5.25 -7.61 -28.50
N LYS A 28 -6.48 -8.03 -28.85
CA LYS A 28 -6.82 -9.40 -29.29
C LYS A 28 -6.48 -10.48 -28.27
N ILE A 29 -6.52 -10.13 -26.98
CA ILE A 29 -6.25 -11.05 -25.88
C ILE A 29 -7.51 -11.84 -25.54
N ASP A 30 -7.39 -13.17 -25.46
CA ASP A 30 -8.46 -14.08 -25.08
C ASP A 30 -8.78 -13.97 -23.58
N ILE A 31 -9.83 -13.20 -23.26
CA ILE A 31 -10.26 -12.93 -21.89
C ILE A 31 -10.74 -14.19 -21.15
N SER A 32 -11.20 -15.22 -21.88
CA SER A 32 -11.65 -16.48 -21.26
C SER A 32 -10.44 -17.23 -20.69
N LYS A 33 -9.36 -17.33 -21.48
CA LYS A 33 -8.11 -17.96 -21.03
C LYS A 33 -7.44 -17.19 -19.90
N VAL A 34 -7.42 -15.85 -19.95
CA VAL A 34 -6.88 -15.04 -18.85
C VAL A 34 -7.69 -15.27 -17.57
N SER A 35 -9.03 -15.33 -17.67
CA SER A 35 -9.89 -15.60 -16.52
C SER A 35 -9.58 -16.95 -15.88
N GLN A 36 -9.47 -18.01 -16.69
CA GLN A 36 -9.09 -19.34 -16.22
C GLN A 36 -7.71 -19.36 -15.55
N ALA A 37 -6.72 -18.69 -16.14
CA ALA A 37 -5.38 -18.64 -15.56
C ALA A 37 -5.34 -17.88 -14.22
N CYS A 38 -6.22 -16.88 -14.03
CA CYS A 38 -6.34 -16.15 -12.77
C CYS A 38 -6.98 -16.96 -11.65
N GLU A 39 -7.66 -18.09 -11.91
CA GLU A 39 -8.27 -18.94 -10.87
C GLU A 39 -7.26 -19.54 -9.89
N ILE A 40 -5.98 -19.60 -10.28
CA ILE A 40 -4.87 -20.08 -9.45
C ILE A 40 -4.50 -19.05 -8.38
N LEU A 41 -4.77 -17.76 -8.61
CA LEU A 41 -4.52 -16.72 -7.63
C LEU A 41 -5.58 -16.77 -6.51
N PRO A 42 -5.21 -16.44 -5.26
CA PRO A 42 -6.15 -16.46 -4.15
C PRO A 42 -7.28 -15.44 -4.39
N GLN A 43 -8.52 -15.93 -4.39
CA GLN A 43 -9.70 -15.15 -4.74
C GLN A 43 -9.96 -13.97 -3.79
N ASN A 44 -9.48 -14.06 -2.55
CA ASN A 44 -9.60 -12.98 -1.57
C ASN A 44 -8.54 -11.89 -1.73
N TYR A 45 -7.57 -12.01 -2.65
CA TYR A 45 -6.60 -10.95 -2.95
C TYR A 45 -6.87 -10.35 -4.32
N ASN A 46 -6.99 -9.04 -4.39
CA ASN A 46 -7.17 -8.36 -5.67
C ASN A 46 -5.82 -7.86 -6.24
N PHE A 47 -5.17 -8.68 -7.07
CA PHE A 47 -3.93 -8.30 -7.76
C PHE A 47 -4.12 -7.34 -8.94
N GLU A 48 -5.34 -6.89 -9.23
CA GLU A 48 -5.67 -6.00 -10.36
C GLU A 48 -5.08 -6.48 -11.70
N ILE A 49 -5.10 -7.80 -11.96
CA ILE A 49 -4.47 -8.41 -13.16
C ILE A 49 -4.95 -7.76 -14.46
N TRP A 50 -6.26 -7.55 -14.61
CA TRP A 50 -6.83 -6.92 -15.81
C TRP A 50 -6.28 -5.52 -16.08
N LYS A 51 -6.19 -4.70 -15.04
CA LYS A 51 -5.60 -3.36 -15.13
C LYS A 51 -4.12 -3.45 -15.43
N THR A 52 -3.41 -4.40 -14.81
CA THR A 52 -1.97 -4.61 -15.02
C THR A 52 -1.69 -4.95 -16.48
N LEU A 53 -2.37 -5.95 -17.05
CA LEU A 53 -2.23 -6.32 -18.45
C LEU A 53 -2.57 -5.15 -19.39
N TYR A 54 -3.70 -4.47 -19.15
CA TYR A 54 -4.10 -3.32 -19.97
C TYR A 54 -3.07 -2.20 -19.95
N ARG A 55 -2.54 -1.85 -18.77
CA ARG A 55 -1.56 -0.77 -18.61
C ARG A 55 -0.22 -1.10 -19.24
N ILE A 56 0.21 -2.37 -19.19
CA ILE A 56 1.41 -2.85 -19.88
C ILE A 56 1.21 -2.76 -21.39
N CYS A 57 0.11 -3.30 -21.94
CA CYS A 57 -0.18 -3.23 -23.37
C CYS A 57 -0.28 -1.78 -23.88
N LEU A 58 -0.94 -0.90 -23.12
CA LEU A 58 -1.06 0.52 -23.44
C LEU A 58 0.28 1.27 -23.39
N SER A 59 1.15 0.95 -22.45
CA SER A 59 2.48 1.56 -22.39
C SER A 59 3.37 1.02 -23.51
N LYS A 60 3.38 -0.30 -23.75
CA LYS A 60 4.10 -0.96 -24.84
C LYS A 60 3.74 -0.37 -26.20
N SER A 61 2.45 -0.15 -26.48
CA SER A 61 1.98 0.36 -27.78
C SER A 61 2.44 1.79 -28.12
N LYS A 62 3.10 2.50 -27.19
CA LYS A 62 3.67 3.84 -27.44
C LYS A 62 5.08 3.78 -28.04
N TYR A 63 5.70 2.61 -28.05
CA TYR A 63 7.04 2.41 -28.59
C TYR A 63 6.96 1.88 -30.02
N GLU A 64 7.81 2.39 -30.91
CA GLU A 64 7.93 1.94 -32.30
C GLU A 64 9.27 1.20 -32.47
N GLY A 65 9.26 0.05 -33.14
CA GLY A 65 10.45 -0.74 -33.48
C GLY A 65 10.65 -2.02 -32.67
N GLU A 66 11.50 -2.91 -33.16
CA GLU A 66 11.83 -4.19 -32.52
C GLU A 66 12.61 -3.95 -31.22
N LYS A 67 11.90 -4.02 -30.09
CA LYS A 67 12.51 -3.99 -28.75
C LYS A 67 11.82 -5.01 -27.86
N LYS A 68 12.63 -5.75 -27.12
CA LYS A 68 12.15 -6.57 -26.00
C LYS A 68 11.67 -5.65 -24.86
N TYR A 69 10.37 -5.61 -24.64
CA TYR A 69 9.76 -4.71 -23.65
C TYR A 69 9.92 -5.29 -22.24
N LYS A 70 10.49 -4.52 -21.31
CA LYS A 70 10.85 -5.04 -19.99
C LYS A 70 9.90 -4.56 -18.89
N VAL A 71 9.33 -5.50 -18.12
CA VAL A 71 8.42 -5.22 -17.01
C VAL A 71 9.05 -5.67 -15.70
N ALA A 72 9.34 -4.73 -14.80
CA ALA A 72 9.78 -5.04 -13.44
C ALA A 72 8.58 -5.25 -12.51
N LEU A 73 8.59 -6.34 -11.74
CA LEU A 73 7.60 -6.63 -10.71
C LEU A 73 8.27 -6.61 -9.34
N GLN A 74 7.77 -5.78 -8.44
CA GLN A 74 8.24 -5.70 -7.06
C GLN A 74 7.12 -6.11 -6.10
N PHE A 75 7.42 -7.07 -5.24
CA PHE A 75 6.49 -7.64 -4.27
C PHE A 75 7.04 -7.50 -2.84
N PRO A 76 6.18 -7.32 -1.82
CA PRO A 76 6.57 -7.69 -0.46
C PRO A 76 6.78 -9.21 -0.34
N GLU A 77 7.49 -9.61 0.70
CA GLU A 77 7.84 -11.00 0.96
C GLU A 77 6.62 -11.94 0.97
N GLY A 78 5.52 -11.53 1.62
CA GLY A 78 4.28 -12.33 1.69
C GLY A 78 3.58 -12.55 0.34
N LEU A 79 3.93 -11.80 -0.71
CA LEU A 79 3.34 -11.95 -2.06
C LEU A 79 4.33 -12.48 -3.10
N LEU A 80 5.62 -12.67 -2.75
CA LEU A 80 6.62 -13.22 -3.68
C LEU A 80 6.23 -14.60 -4.22
N LEU A 81 5.46 -15.38 -3.46
CA LEU A 81 4.98 -16.69 -3.89
C LEU A 81 4.09 -16.64 -5.15
N TYR A 82 3.48 -15.49 -5.46
CA TYR A 82 2.65 -15.28 -6.65
C TYR A 82 3.41 -14.65 -7.82
N SER A 83 4.68 -14.28 -7.62
CA SER A 83 5.45 -13.49 -8.58
C SER A 83 5.64 -14.17 -9.93
N THR A 84 5.98 -15.47 -9.93
CA THR A 84 6.22 -16.26 -11.15
C THR A 84 4.92 -16.47 -11.94
N LEU A 85 3.82 -16.74 -11.25
CA LEU A 85 2.51 -16.88 -11.89
C LEU A 85 2.07 -15.57 -12.56
N ILE A 86 2.24 -14.44 -11.88
CA ILE A 86 1.93 -13.11 -12.45
C ILE A 86 2.87 -12.79 -13.62
N ALA A 87 4.15 -13.15 -13.51
CA ALA A 87 5.11 -13.00 -14.60
C ALA A 87 4.73 -13.83 -15.83
N ASP A 88 4.27 -15.08 -15.65
CA ASP A 88 3.78 -15.94 -16.73
C ASP A 88 2.53 -15.36 -17.38
N LEU A 89 1.58 -14.82 -16.59
CA LEU A 89 0.40 -14.13 -17.12
C LEU A 89 0.81 -12.94 -18.02
N ILE A 90 1.72 -12.10 -17.55
CA ILE A 90 2.19 -10.93 -18.31
C ILE A 90 2.91 -11.38 -19.58
N THR A 91 3.85 -12.31 -19.46
CA THR A 91 4.64 -12.80 -20.61
C THR A 91 3.73 -13.42 -21.66
N LYS A 92 2.79 -14.28 -21.24
CA LYS A 92 1.90 -15.01 -22.15
C LYS A 92 0.88 -14.13 -22.86
N TYR A 93 0.31 -13.15 -22.15
CA TYR A 93 -0.84 -12.38 -22.66
C TYR A 93 -0.49 -10.99 -23.14
N CYS A 94 0.67 -10.44 -22.79
CA CYS A 94 1.11 -9.14 -23.30
C CYS A 94 2.16 -9.27 -24.43
N ALA A 95 2.74 -10.44 -24.67
CA ALA A 95 3.59 -10.70 -25.85
C ALA A 95 2.76 -10.81 -27.14
N SER A 96 3.38 -10.52 -28.28
CA SER A 96 2.80 -10.64 -29.63
C SER A 96 3.80 -11.32 -30.57
N GLU A 97 3.35 -11.75 -31.76
CA GLU A 97 4.25 -12.38 -32.75
C GLU A 97 5.41 -11.46 -33.16
N GLU A 98 5.18 -10.14 -33.12
CA GLU A 98 6.15 -9.11 -33.51
C GLU A 98 6.97 -8.57 -32.32
N ASP A 99 6.52 -8.75 -31.07
CA ASP A 99 7.16 -8.17 -29.87
C ASP A 99 7.19 -9.12 -28.67
N ASP A 100 8.38 -9.32 -28.10
CA ASP A 100 8.58 -10.12 -26.89
C ASP A 100 8.56 -9.26 -25.61
N ILE A 101 8.19 -9.88 -24.49
CA ILE A 101 8.19 -9.27 -23.17
C ILE A 101 9.14 -10.01 -22.24
N GLU A 102 10.03 -9.26 -21.58
CA GLU A 102 10.83 -9.75 -20.47
C GLU A 102 10.23 -9.30 -19.15
N VAL A 103 9.91 -10.24 -18.26
CA VAL A 103 9.50 -9.91 -16.90
C VAL A 103 10.66 -10.10 -15.94
N LEU A 104 10.97 -9.06 -15.16
CA LEU A 104 11.99 -9.05 -14.13
C LEU A 104 11.32 -9.08 -12.76
N ILE A 105 11.56 -10.12 -11.96
CA ILE A 105 11.09 -10.16 -10.58
C ILE A 105 12.18 -9.54 -9.70
N MET A 106 11.86 -8.41 -9.05
CA MET A 106 12.79 -7.70 -8.17
C MET A 106 12.98 -8.50 -6.89
N GLY A 107 14.23 -8.87 -6.57
CA GLY A 107 14.57 -9.74 -5.44
C GLY A 107 14.81 -9.02 -4.11
N ASP A 108 14.90 -7.68 -4.12
CA ASP A 108 15.14 -6.90 -2.90
C ASP A 108 13.90 -6.86 -1.99
N VAL A 109 14.17 -6.86 -0.68
CA VAL A 109 13.10 -6.84 0.33
C VAL A 109 12.32 -5.53 0.26
N THR A 110 11.00 -5.66 0.20
CA THR A 110 10.08 -4.52 0.10
C THR A 110 9.21 -4.44 1.35
N TYR A 111 9.53 -3.50 2.25
CA TYR A 111 8.82 -3.28 3.52
C TYR A 111 7.65 -2.28 3.40
N GLY A 112 7.52 -1.61 2.27
CA GLY A 112 6.55 -0.55 2.04
C GLY A 112 6.77 0.13 0.69
N ALA A 113 5.84 0.99 0.25
CA ALA A 113 6.01 1.71 -1.03
C ALA A 113 7.12 2.76 -1.01
N CYS A 114 7.58 3.18 0.17
CA CYS A 114 8.82 3.96 0.28
C CYS A 114 10.06 3.14 -0.12
N CYS A 115 9.95 1.81 -0.24
CA CYS A 115 11.00 0.90 -0.74
C CYS A 115 10.87 0.64 -2.25
N ILE A 116 10.07 1.41 -2.99
CA ILE A 116 9.99 1.25 -4.43
C ILE A 116 11.38 1.38 -5.07
N ASP A 117 11.83 0.33 -5.74
CA ASP A 117 13.15 0.26 -6.37
C ASP A 117 13.08 0.62 -7.86
N ASP A 118 12.67 1.85 -8.12
CA ASP A 118 12.57 2.39 -9.48
C ASP A 118 13.96 2.67 -10.09
N LEU A 119 14.97 2.90 -9.24
CA LEU A 119 16.36 3.07 -9.65
C LEU A 119 16.98 1.75 -10.13
N GLY A 120 16.80 0.66 -9.37
CA GLY A 120 17.25 -0.67 -9.76
C GLY A 120 16.51 -1.19 -10.98
N ALA A 121 15.18 -1.01 -11.03
CA ALA A 121 14.39 -1.35 -12.22
C ALA A 121 14.91 -0.61 -13.47
N ARG A 122 15.22 0.70 -13.37
CA ARG A 122 15.81 1.46 -14.49
C ARG A 122 17.19 0.93 -14.87
N ALA A 123 18.03 0.60 -13.90
CA ALA A 123 19.37 0.06 -14.16
C ALA A 123 19.33 -1.29 -14.88
N LEU A 124 18.30 -2.10 -14.64
CA LEU A 124 18.02 -3.35 -15.35
C LEU A 124 17.36 -3.14 -16.74
N GLY A 125 17.09 -1.88 -17.10
CA GLY A 125 16.47 -1.50 -18.37
C GLY A 125 14.97 -1.73 -18.42
N ALA A 126 14.27 -1.76 -17.28
CA ALA A 126 12.82 -1.88 -17.23
C ALA A 126 12.13 -0.65 -17.85
N ASP A 127 11.11 -0.91 -18.66
CA ASP A 127 10.27 0.10 -19.30
C ASP A 127 9.01 0.41 -18.49
N PHE A 128 8.55 -0.61 -17.76
CA PHE A 128 7.37 -0.55 -16.90
C PHE A 128 7.68 -1.18 -15.56
N MET A 129 7.12 -0.64 -14.47
CA MET A 129 7.22 -1.25 -13.15
C MET A 129 5.85 -1.41 -12.50
N VAL A 130 5.60 -2.58 -11.91
CA VAL A 130 4.45 -2.83 -11.05
C VAL A 130 4.94 -2.99 -9.62
N HIS A 131 4.43 -2.16 -8.71
CA HIS A 131 4.71 -2.23 -7.28
C HIS A 131 3.48 -2.70 -6.52
N TYR A 132 3.57 -3.85 -5.85
CA TYR A 132 2.45 -4.49 -5.16
C TYR A 132 2.37 -4.15 -3.66
N ALA A 133 1.14 -4.23 -3.14
CA ALA A 133 0.69 -4.18 -1.74
C ALA A 133 0.77 -2.86 -0.98
N HIS A 134 1.38 -1.81 -1.54
CA HIS A 134 1.66 -0.59 -0.77
C HIS A 134 1.24 0.71 -1.47
N SER A 135 1.02 1.72 -0.64
CA SER A 135 0.32 2.99 -0.88
C SER A 135 1.12 4.23 -0.47
N CYS A 136 2.29 4.06 0.14
CA CYS A 136 3.24 5.12 0.45
C CYS A 136 3.82 5.67 -0.87
N LEU A 137 2.97 6.34 -1.63
CA LEU A 137 3.20 6.78 -2.99
C LEU A 137 4.29 7.85 -2.98
N VAL A 138 5.45 7.49 -3.48
CA VAL A 138 6.40 8.48 -3.97
C VAL A 138 5.79 9.09 -5.24
N PRO A 139 5.80 10.42 -5.39
CA PRO A 139 5.25 11.07 -6.58
C PRO A 139 5.86 10.52 -7.87
N ILE A 140 5.03 10.15 -8.85
CA ILE A 140 5.48 9.49 -10.10
C ILE A 140 6.47 10.40 -10.88
N ASN A 141 6.34 11.71 -10.76
CA ASN A 141 7.25 12.69 -11.37
C ASN A 141 8.67 12.67 -10.78
N GLU A 142 8.88 12.08 -9.61
CA GLU A 142 10.19 11.94 -8.96
C GLU A 142 10.87 10.59 -9.28
N MET A 143 10.18 9.74 -10.04
CA MET A 143 10.62 8.39 -10.38
C MET A 143 11.56 8.37 -11.59
N ALA A 144 12.51 7.44 -11.56
CA ALA A 144 13.45 7.16 -12.63
C ALA A 144 12.78 6.45 -13.82
N ILE A 145 11.73 5.67 -13.57
CA ILE A 145 10.85 5.07 -14.58
C ILE A 145 9.55 5.88 -14.66
N LYS A 146 9.11 6.18 -15.89
CA LYS A 146 7.91 7.00 -16.11
C LYS A 146 6.60 6.21 -16.01
N ASP A 147 6.60 4.95 -16.45
CA ASP A 147 5.42 4.10 -16.43
C ASP A 147 5.48 3.15 -15.22
N ILE A 148 4.80 3.56 -14.15
CA ILE A 148 4.70 2.79 -12.90
C ILE A 148 3.23 2.55 -12.57
N LEU A 149 2.92 1.34 -12.13
CA LEU A 149 1.62 0.94 -11.62
C LEU A 149 1.75 0.49 -10.16
N TYR A 150 1.04 1.18 -9.26
CA TYR A 150 0.83 0.68 -7.90
C TYR A 150 -0.43 -0.19 -7.86
N VAL A 151 -0.31 -1.36 -7.24
CA VAL A 151 -1.41 -2.28 -6.99
C VAL A 151 -1.47 -2.51 -5.48
N PHE A 152 -2.50 -2.02 -4.79
CA PHE A 152 -2.55 -2.08 -3.33
C PHE A 152 -2.89 -3.46 -2.76
N VAL A 153 -3.41 -4.36 -3.60
CA VAL A 153 -3.80 -5.72 -3.22
C VAL A 153 -4.80 -5.70 -2.07
N THR A 154 -6.01 -5.23 -2.34
CA THR A 154 -7.09 -5.26 -1.34
C THR A 154 -7.42 -6.71 -0.97
N ILE A 155 -7.61 -6.97 0.31
CA ILE A 155 -7.87 -8.32 0.84
C ILE A 155 -9.32 -8.40 1.34
N GLY A 156 -10.06 -9.38 0.81
CA GLY A 156 -11.38 -9.75 1.27
C GLY A 156 -11.31 -10.49 2.60
N ILE A 157 -12.17 -10.09 3.54
CA ILE A 157 -12.30 -10.69 4.86
C ILE A 157 -13.76 -11.07 5.13
N ASN A 158 -14.01 -11.86 6.18
CA ASN A 158 -15.36 -12.05 6.68
C ASN A 158 -15.84 -10.77 7.39
N LEU A 159 -16.45 -9.86 6.62
CA LEU A 159 -16.94 -8.57 7.10
C LEU A 159 -18.05 -8.74 8.14
N GLU A 160 -18.92 -9.74 7.98
CA GLU A 160 -20.01 -10.01 8.92
C GLU A 160 -19.47 -10.39 10.29
N HIS A 161 -18.48 -11.29 10.33
CA HIS A 161 -17.80 -11.64 11.58
C HIS A 161 -17.14 -10.42 12.24
N PHE A 162 -16.45 -9.57 11.47
CA PHE A 162 -15.83 -8.36 12.00
C PHE A 162 -16.86 -7.42 12.63
N VAL A 163 -17.96 -7.14 11.93
CA VAL A 163 -19.04 -6.28 12.45
C VAL A 163 -19.69 -6.91 13.69
N ASN A 164 -20.05 -8.20 13.64
CA ASN A 164 -20.69 -8.89 14.77
C ASN A 164 -19.77 -8.92 16.00
N THR A 165 -18.46 -9.02 15.79
CA THR A 165 -17.48 -8.97 16.88
C THR A 165 -17.48 -7.59 17.54
N ILE A 166 -17.48 -6.51 16.77
CA ILE A 166 -17.59 -5.15 17.30
C ILE A 166 -18.91 -4.96 18.06
N VAL A 167 -20.04 -5.33 17.44
CA VAL A 167 -21.38 -5.21 18.04
C VAL A 167 -21.46 -5.98 19.36
N HIS A 168 -20.94 -7.20 19.40
CA HIS A 168 -20.98 -8.05 20.59
C HIS A 168 -20.17 -7.48 21.76
N ASN A 169 -19.00 -6.91 21.47
CA ASN A 169 -18.09 -6.43 22.51
C ASN A 169 -18.34 -4.96 22.91
N LEU A 170 -18.93 -4.16 22.02
CA LEU A 170 -19.09 -2.71 22.19
C LEU A 170 -20.56 -2.26 22.18
N SER A 171 -21.51 -3.14 22.49
CA SER A 171 -22.95 -2.82 22.51
C SER A 171 -23.31 -1.70 23.47
N ASP A 172 -22.56 -1.58 24.58
CA ASP A 172 -22.78 -0.59 25.63
C ASP A 172 -22.05 0.74 25.33
N HIS A 173 -21.26 0.77 24.25
CA HIS A 173 -20.43 1.91 23.82
C HIS A 173 -20.96 2.56 22.53
N LYS A 174 -22.28 2.47 22.27
CA LYS A 174 -22.88 2.99 21.03
C LYS A 174 -22.82 4.51 20.90
N SER A 175 -22.73 5.25 22.01
CA SER A 175 -22.63 6.71 22.02
C SER A 175 -21.20 7.24 21.89
N SER A 176 -20.20 6.37 22.01
CA SER A 176 -18.77 6.67 21.94
C SER A 176 -18.34 7.06 20.51
N ASP A 177 -17.24 7.79 20.39
CA ASP A 177 -16.62 8.08 19.10
C ASP A 177 -15.70 6.92 18.70
N ILE A 178 -16.10 6.14 17.70
CA ILE A 178 -15.34 4.97 17.24
C ILE A 178 -14.54 5.32 15.98
N TYR A 179 -13.22 5.20 16.07
CA TYR A 179 -12.27 5.41 14.98
C TYR A 179 -11.86 4.08 14.36
N LEU A 180 -12.20 3.87 13.09
CA LEU A 180 -11.82 2.69 12.34
C LEU A 180 -10.53 2.96 11.54
N LEU A 181 -9.51 2.15 11.82
CA LEU A 181 -8.15 2.26 11.28
C LEU A 181 -7.72 0.88 10.75
N GLY A 182 -6.71 0.85 9.89
CA GLY A 182 -6.16 -0.38 9.35
C GLY A 182 -5.04 -0.11 8.35
N THR A 183 -4.56 -1.15 7.69
CA THR A 183 -3.63 -1.02 6.58
C THR A 183 -4.38 -0.84 5.26
N ILE A 184 -3.67 -0.44 4.19
CA ILE A 184 -4.28 -0.17 2.87
C ILE A 184 -5.15 -1.33 2.36
N GLN A 185 -4.74 -2.58 2.66
CA GLN A 185 -5.38 -3.79 2.15
C GLN A 185 -6.84 -3.94 2.63
N PHE A 186 -7.20 -3.32 3.77
CA PHE A 186 -8.51 -3.47 4.40
C PHE A 186 -9.38 -2.22 4.37
N THR A 187 -8.93 -1.14 3.72
CA THR A 187 -9.66 0.14 3.68
C THR A 187 -11.12 0.01 3.20
N ASN A 188 -11.38 -0.80 2.16
CA ASN A 188 -12.75 -1.09 1.71
C ASN A 188 -13.61 -1.71 2.81
N SER A 189 -13.05 -2.66 3.59
CA SER A 189 -13.74 -3.30 4.70
C SER A 189 -14.07 -2.31 5.82
N LEU A 190 -13.20 -1.32 6.08
CA LEU A 190 -13.47 -0.25 7.06
C LEU A 190 -14.70 0.58 6.66
N PHE A 191 -14.79 1.00 5.40
CA PHE A 191 -15.96 1.78 4.92
C PHE A 191 -17.26 0.98 4.98
N MET A 192 -17.22 -0.30 4.62
CA MET A 192 -18.39 -1.17 4.69
C MET A 192 -18.79 -1.47 6.14
N CYS A 193 -17.81 -1.67 7.03
CA CYS A 193 -18.01 -1.82 8.47
C CYS A 193 -18.68 -0.59 9.06
N LYS A 194 -18.18 0.62 8.74
CA LYS A 194 -18.78 1.89 9.16
C LYS A 194 -20.27 1.96 8.82
N LYS A 195 -20.65 1.64 7.58
CA LYS A 195 -22.07 1.65 7.18
C LYS A 195 -22.91 0.70 8.06
N LYS A 196 -22.43 -0.52 8.28
CA LYS A 196 -23.14 -1.53 9.07
C LYS A 196 -23.24 -1.15 10.55
N LEU A 197 -22.18 -0.62 11.15
CA LEU A 197 -22.22 -0.19 12.55
C LEU A 197 -23.21 0.96 12.78
N LEU A 198 -23.31 1.90 11.84
CA LEU A 198 -24.34 2.95 11.90
C LEU A 198 -25.76 2.34 11.84
N GLU A 199 -25.98 1.30 11.02
CA GLU A 199 -27.25 0.56 10.95
C GLU A 199 -27.56 -0.20 12.26
N GLU A 200 -26.53 -0.69 12.96
CA GLU A 200 -26.63 -1.33 14.28
C GLU A 200 -26.81 -0.32 15.43
N GLY A 201 -26.90 0.98 15.14
CA GLY A 201 -27.21 2.03 16.10
C GLY A 201 -26.00 2.63 16.82
N PHE A 202 -24.78 2.44 16.31
CA PHE A 202 -23.64 3.24 16.76
C PHE A 202 -23.78 4.67 16.24
N GLU A 203 -23.59 5.67 17.10
CA GLU A 203 -23.88 7.07 16.79
C GLU A 203 -22.76 7.74 15.97
N SER A 204 -21.50 7.35 16.20
CA SER A 204 -20.33 8.03 15.65
C SER A 204 -19.26 7.03 15.23
N ILE A 205 -19.12 6.86 13.91
CA ILE A 205 -18.05 6.04 13.30
C ILE A 205 -17.20 6.91 12.36
N ILE A 206 -15.92 7.06 12.69
CA ILE A 206 -14.98 7.95 12.03
C ILE A 206 -13.87 7.12 11.36
N ILE A 207 -13.52 7.49 10.12
CA ILE A 207 -12.40 6.89 9.40
C ILE A 207 -11.42 8.04 9.11
N PRO A 208 -10.41 8.27 9.97
CA PRO A 208 -9.53 9.44 9.87
C PRO A 208 -8.60 9.33 8.66
N GLN A 209 -8.00 10.44 8.22
CA GLN A 209 -7.13 10.45 7.03
C GLN A 209 -5.93 11.37 7.19
N THR A 210 -4.74 10.86 6.90
CA THR A 210 -3.52 11.66 6.75
C THR A 210 -3.17 11.79 5.26
N LYS A 211 -3.57 12.88 4.60
CA LYS A 211 -3.30 13.09 3.16
C LYS A 211 -1.80 13.08 2.83
N PRO A 212 -1.39 12.63 1.62
CA PRO A 212 -2.20 12.01 0.55
C PRO A 212 -2.68 10.56 0.73
N ARG A 213 -2.49 9.90 1.88
CA ARG A 213 -2.92 8.50 2.08
C ARG A 213 -4.43 8.33 2.08
N SER A 214 -4.88 7.08 1.92
CA SER A 214 -6.30 6.73 1.97
C SER A 214 -6.86 6.92 3.38
N SER A 215 -8.17 7.18 3.49
CA SER A 215 -8.80 7.25 4.82
C SER A 215 -8.78 5.88 5.50
N GLY A 216 -8.56 5.88 6.81
CA GLY A 216 -8.44 4.71 7.67
C GLY A 216 -7.04 4.09 7.63
N GLU A 217 -6.19 4.55 6.71
CA GLU A 217 -4.88 3.96 6.51
C GLU A 217 -3.86 4.45 7.54
N VAL A 218 -3.16 3.48 8.15
CA VAL A 218 -2.04 3.71 9.06
C VAL A 218 -0.78 3.03 8.53
N LEU A 219 0.34 3.75 8.62
CA LEU A 219 1.68 3.24 8.36
C LEU A 219 2.49 3.25 9.67
N GLY A 220 3.53 2.43 9.75
CA GLY A 220 4.41 2.45 10.93
C GLY A 220 5.12 3.80 11.11
N CYS A 221 5.38 4.50 10.02
CA CYS A 221 5.99 5.83 10.04
C CYS A 221 4.98 6.98 10.12
N THR A 222 3.68 6.73 10.02
CA THR A 222 2.66 7.78 9.94
C THR A 222 1.30 7.25 10.40
N ALA A 223 0.80 7.81 11.50
CA ALA A 223 -0.57 7.62 11.97
C ALA A 223 -1.36 8.95 11.85
N PRO A 224 -2.70 8.89 11.73
CA PRO A 224 -3.53 10.09 11.84
C PRO A 224 -3.48 10.68 13.25
N ILE A 225 -3.55 12.01 13.30
CA ILE A 225 -3.77 12.75 14.54
C ILE A 225 -5.27 12.84 14.75
N ILE A 226 -5.75 12.23 15.81
CA ILE A 226 -7.15 12.24 16.22
C ILE A 226 -7.31 13.38 17.24
N PRO A 227 -8.23 14.34 17.01
CA PRO A 227 -8.51 15.38 17.99
C PRO A 227 -9.16 14.79 19.24
N GLU A 228 -8.76 15.30 20.40
CA GLU A 228 -9.35 14.94 21.69
C GLU A 228 -10.85 15.30 21.73
N SER A 229 -11.66 14.41 22.31
CA SER A 229 -13.08 14.60 22.51
C SER A 229 -13.37 14.93 23.98
N GLU A 230 -13.91 16.11 24.26
CA GLU A 230 -14.18 16.54 25.64
C GLU A 230 -15.44 15.90 26.25
N SER A 231 -16.27 15.21 25.45
CA SER A 231 -17.62 14.81 25.85
C SER A 231 -17.99 13.36 25.59
N LYS A 232 -17.14 12.61 24.87
CA LYS A 232 -17.40 11.23 24.49
C LYS A 232 -16.16 10.39 24.72
N GLU A 233 -16.38 9.17 25.18
CA GLU A 233 -15.37 8.12 25.18
C GLU A 233 -14.87 7.88 23.74
N MET A 234 -13.57 7.69 23.59
CA MET A 234 -12.88 7.52 22.32
C MET A 234 -12.37 6.09 22.19
N ILE A 235 -12.78 5.39 21.12
CA ILE A 235 -12.40 4.00 20.88
C ILE A 235 -11.74 3.89 19.51
N ALA A 236 -10.49 3.43 19.45
CA ALA A 236 -9.82 3.11 18.20
C ALA A 236 -9.87 1.60 17.93
N ILE A 237 -10.32 1.21 16.74
CA ILE A 237 -10.36 -0.19 16.29
C ILE A 237 -9.47 -0.33 15.05
N PHE A 238 -8.44 -1.16 15.18
CA PHE A 238 -7.47 -1.43 14.13
C PHE A 238 -7.75 -2.77 13.43
N LEU A 239 -7.93 -2.74 12.12
CA LEU A 239 -8.14 -3.91 11.27
C LEU A 239 -6.86 -4.25 10.50
N ALA A 240 -6.05 -5.14 11.07
CA ALA A 240 -4.97 -5.88 10.42
C ALA A 240 -4.37 -6.86 11.44
N ASP A 241 -3.45 -7.72 10.99
CA ASP A 241 -2.51 -8.42 11.86
C ASP A 241 -1.30 -7.54 12.23
N GLY A 242 -0.53 -8.00 13.22
CA GLY A 242 0.70 -7.35 13.68
C GLY A 242 0.47 -6.06 14.48
N ARG A 243 1.41 -5.74 15.37
CA ARG A 243 1.25 -4.60 16.31
C ARG A 243 1.89 -3.30 15.84
N PHE A 244 2.83 -3.38 14.91
CA PHE A 244 3.66 -2.24 14.51
C PHE A 244 2.86 -1.01 14.04
N HIS A 245 1.78 -1.22 13.29
CA HIS A 245 0.93 -0.13 12.79
C HIS A 245 0.00 0.45 13.87
N ILE A 246 -0.62 -0.39 14.70
CA ILE A 246 -1.46 0.13 15.79
C ILE A 246 -0.61 0.83 16.87
N GLU A 247 0.62 0.37 17.09
CA GLU A 247 1.56 1.04 18.00
C GLU A 247 1.87 2.47 17.55
N SER A 248 2.04 2.73 16.24
CA SER A 248 2.21 4.12 15.76
C SER A 248 0.98 4.99 16.05
N THR A 249 -0.22 4.41 16.02
CA THR A 249 -1.47 5.11 16.39
C THR A 249 -1.53 5.36 17.89
N MET A 250 -1.20 4.37 18.73
CA MET A 250 -1.18 4.50 20.19
C MET A 250 -0.17 5.56 20.65
N ILE A 251 1.03 5.59 20.05
CA ILE A 251 2.05 6.60 20.36
C ILE A 251 1.59 8.00 19.96
N GLN A 252 0.91 8.14 18.81
CA GLN A 252 0.48 9.43 18.28
C GLN A 252 -0.75 10.00 19.00
N ASN A 253 -1.56 9.14 19.61
CA ASN A 253 -2.86 9.46 20.19
C ASN A 253 -3.04 8.78 21.57
N ASP A 254 -2.07 8.99 22.47
CA ASP A 254 -2.05 8.38 23.81
C ASP A 254 -3.21 8.81 24.73
N HIS A 255 -3.98 9.81 24.32
CA HIS A 255 -5.18 10.30 24.99
C HIS A 255 -6.46 9.49 24.69
N ILE A 256 -6.44 8.56 23.72
CA ILE A 256 -7.61 7.72 23.40
C ILE A 256 -7.84 6.67 24.50
N ASP A 257 -9.08 6.51 24.96
CA ASP A 257 -9.43 5.65 26.09
C ASP A 257 -9.14 4.17 25.82
N HIS A 258 -9.52 3.68 24.63
CA HIS A 258 -9.44 2.26 24.31
C HIS A 258 -8.92 2.00 22.90
N PHE A 259 -7.95 1.08 22.81
CA PHE A 259 -7.44 0.54 21.56
C PHE A 259 -7.79 -0.94 21.44
N TYR A 260 -8.39 -1.30 20.31
CA TYR A 260 -8.67 -2.68 19.96
C TYR A 260 -8.01 -3.04 18.64
N GLN A 261 -7.57 -4.28 18.51
CA GLN A 261 -7.12 -4.86 17.25
C GLN A 261 -8.02 -6.03 16.88
N TYR A 262 -8.46 -6.05 15.63
CA TYR A 262 -9.08 -7.20 15.00
C TYR A 262 -8.14 -7.78 13.93
N ASP A 263 -7.65 -8.98 14.18
CA ASP A 263 -6.88 -9.75 13.20
C ASP A 263 -7.85 -10.54 12.29
N PRO A 264 -7.95 -10.21 10.99
CA PRO A 264 -8.90 -10.88 10.10
C PRO A 264 -8.54 -12.33 9.76
N TYR A 265 -7.30 -12.76 10.02
CA TYR A 265 -6.82 -14.11 9.74
C TYR A 265 -7.12 -15.03 10.93
N SER A 266 -6.70 -14.63 12.14
CA SER A 266 -6.97 -15.40 13.37
C SER A 266 -8.38 -15.19 13.91
N ARG A 267 -9.05 -14.11 13.49
CA ARG A 267 -10.37 -13.64 13.98
C ARG A 267 -10.39 -13.27 15.45
N ASN A 268 -9.22 -12.94 16.00
CA ASN A 268 -9.10 -12.47 17.37
C ASN A 268 -9.41 -10.97 17.44
N PHE A 269 -10.12 -10.59 18.50
CA PHE A 269 -10.34 -9.20 18.88
C PHE A 269 -9.67 -8.95 20.23
N THR A 270 -8.61 -8.16 20.24
CA THR A 270 -7.75 -7.96 21.40
C THR A 270 -7.77 -6.51 21.85
N VAL A 271 -7.60 -6.30 23.16
CA VAL A 271 -7.31 -4.98 23.72
C VAL A 271 -5.81 -4.74 23.59
N GLU A 272 -5.45 -3.64 22.96
CA GLU A 272 -4.06 -3.26 22.76
C GLU A 272 -3.66 -2.15 23.73
N LYS A 273 -2.43 -2.23 24.21
CA LYS A 273 -1.82 -1.23 25.09
C LYS A 273 -0.40 -0.95 24.62
N TYR A 274 0.03 0.28 24.86
CA TYR A 274 1.41 0.69 24.66
C TYR A 274 1.95 1.28 25.96
N ASP A 275 3.17 0.90 26.32
CA ASP A 275 3.84 1.41 27.51
C ASP A 275 4.54 2.74 27.18
N THR A 276 3.72 3.80 27.09
CA THR A 276 4.15 5.15 26.71
C THR A 276 5.17 5.70 27.71
N GLU A 277 4.99 5.46 29.02
CA GLU A 277 5.93 5.88 30.06
C GLU A 277 7.31 5.22 29.87
N LYS A 278 7.36 3.90 29.67
CA LYS A 278 8.61 3.20 29.40
C LYS A 278 9.26 3.66 28.11
N MET A 279 8.49 3.88 27.05
CA MET A 279 8.99 4.40 25.79
C MET A 279 9.64 5.79 25.97
N HIS A 280 8.97 6.71 26.68
CA HIS A 280 9.54 8.02 27.00
C HIS A 280 10.79 7.92 27.86
N LYS A 281 10.79 7.05 28.87
CA LYS A 281 11.95 6.82 29.73
C LYS A 281 13.16 6.35 28.93
N ILE A 282 13.00 5.32 28.09
CA ILE A 282 14.08 4.81 27.22
C ILE A 282 14.59 5.92 26.30
N ARG A 283 13.69 6.68 25.65
CA ARG A 283 14.08 7.77 24.76
C ARG A 283 14.88 8.85 25.50
N TYR A 284 14.45 9.23 26.71
CA TYR A 284 15.16 10.21 27.52
C TYR A 284 16.55 9.73 27.91
N GLU A 285 16.68 8.48 28.37
CA GLU A 285 17.97 7.87 28.74
C GLU A 285 18.94 7.83 27.55
N GLU A 286 18.47 7.46 26.34
CA GLU A 286 19.31 7.45 25.14
C GLU A 286 19.69 8.87 24.67
N ILE A 287 18.81 9.86 24.82
CA ILE A 287 19.14 11.27 24.56
C ILE A 287 20.24 11.76 25.51
N GLU A 288 20.12 11.49 26.82
CA GLU A 288 21.15 11.87 27.80
C GLU A 288 22.48 11.17 27.52
N ARG A 289 22.46 9.89 27.13
CA ARG A 289 23.67 9.18 26.70
C ARG A 289 24.31 9.85 25.48
N ALA A 290 23.50 10.18 24.47
CA ALA A 290 23.97 10.79 23.22
C ALA A 290 24.60 12.18 23.42
N LYS A 291 24.15 12.97 24.41
CA LYS A 291 24.75 14.28 24.74
C LYS A 291 26.24 14.22 25.07
N SER A 292 26.71 13.09 25.61
CA SER A 292 28.11 12.89 25.97
C SER A 292 28.97 12.31 24.82
N ALA A 293 28.36 11.99 23.67
CA ALA A 293 29.04 11.38 22.56
C ALA A 293 29.98 12.38 21.86
N LYS A 294 31.22 11.95 21.62
CA LYS A 294 32.22 12.74 20.87
C LYS A 294 32.22 12.46 19.37
N THR A 295 31.48 11.45 18.95
CA THR A 295 31.42 11.01 17.56
C THR A 295 30.03 10.49 17.30
N LEU A 296 29.41 10.97 16.22
CA LEU A 296 28.08 10.59 15.81
C LEU A 296 28.15 9.86 14.46
N GLY A 297 27.50 8.71 14.38
CA GLY A 297 27.24 8.03 13.11
C GLY A 297 25.86 8.43 12.61
N ILE A 298 25.78 8.97 11.39
CA ILE A 298 24.51 9.31 10.76
C ILE A 298 24.19 8.23 9.72
N ILE A 299 23.04 7.58 9.87
CA ILE A 299 22.59 6.51 8.98
C ILE A 299 21.59 7.08 7.98
N LEU A 300 21.90 6.96 6.69
CA LEU A 300 20.98 7.28 5.59
C LEU A 300 20.44 5.98 4.99
N GLY A 301 19.12 5.80 5.02
CA GLY A 301 18.48 4.69 4.32
C GLY A 301 18.57 4.87 2.81
N THR A 302 19.25 3.97 2.11
CA THR A 302 19.35 3.98 0.63
C THR A 302 18.30 3.10 -0.03
N LEU A 303 17.49 2.39 0.75
CA LEU A 303 16.44 1.51 0.25
C LEU A 303 15.30 2.32 -0.36
N GLY A 304 15.02 2.08 -1.63
CA GLY A 304 14.04 2.82 -2.42
C GLY A 304 14.23 4.33 -2.30
N ARG A 305 13.25 5.00 -1.69
CA ARG A 305 13.16 6.45 -1.55
C ARG A 305 13.04 6.92 -0.10
N GLN A 306 13.45 6.09 0.87
CA GLN A 306 13.39 6.42 2.29
C GLN A 306 14.38 7.51 2.72
N GLY A 307 15.55 7.55 2.08
CA GLY A 307 16.61 8.49 2.42
C GLY A 307 16.30 9.92 2.01
N ASN A 308 16.54 10.86 2.93
CA ASN A 308 16.46 12.28 2.64
C ASN A 308 17.86 12.91 2.79
N THR A 309 18.51 13.19 1.65
CA THR A 309 19.85 13.78 1.62
C THR A 309 19.87 15.21 2.14
N GLY A 310 18.77 15.96 1.99
CA GLY A 310 18.64 17.30 2.58
C GLY A 310 18.67 17.25 4.12
N LEU A 311 17.93 16.32 4.73
CA LEU A 311 17.99 16.11 6.18
C LEU A 311 19.38 15.66 6.62
N LEU A 312 20.02 14.76 5.87
CA LEU A 312 21.40 14.34 6.16
C LEU A 312 22.35 15.54 6.20
N GLU A 313 22.35 16.39 5.18
CA GLU A 313 23.25 17.56 5.14
C GLU A 313 22.92 18.57 6.25
N ASN A 314 21.63 18.78 6.57
CA ASN A 314 21.24 19.62 7.70
C ASN A 314 21.79 19.07 9.02
N PHE A 315 21.62 17.77 9.29
CA PHE A 315 22.17 17.13 10.49
C PHE A 315 23.70 17.21 10.53
N ARG A 316 24.38 17.01 9.39
CA ARG A 316 25.84 17.17 9.30
C ARG A 316 26.29 18.59 9.61
N SER A 317 25.55 19.61 9.18
CA SER A 317 25.85 21.02 9.49
C SER A 317 25.74 21.27 11.00
N ILE A 318 24.61 20.86 11.60
CA ILE A 318 24.37 21.03 13.04
C ILE A 318 25.46 20.35 13.87
N CYS A 319 25.86 19.13 13.51
CA CYS A 319 26.93 18.43 14.22
C CYS A 319 28.25 19.20 14.13
N LYS A 320 28.65 19.67 12.93
CA LYS A 320 29.89 20.44 12.75
C LYS A 320 29.90 21.77 13.50
N GLU A 321 28.74 22.43 13.60
CA GLU A 321 28.59 23.69 14.35
C GLU A 321 28.76 23.50 15.87
N GLN A 322 28.45 22.31 16.39
CA GLN A 322 28.56 21.98 17.81
C GLN A 322 29.93 21.39 18.21
N GLY A 323 30.82 21.13 17.25
CA GLY A 323 32.17 20.59 17.46
C GLY A 323 32.22 19.07 17.44
#